data_AF-A0A838J6A0-F1
#
_entry.id   AF-A0A838J6A0-F1
#
_cell.length_a   1.000
_cell.length_b   1.000
_cell.length_c   1.000
_cell.angle_alpha   90.00
_cell.angle_beta   90.00
_cell.angle_gamma   90.00
#
_symmetry.space_group_name_H-M   'P 1'
#
loop_
_entity.id
_entity.type
_entity.pdbx_description
1 polymer ?
#
loop_
_entity_poly.entity_id
_entity_poly.type
_entity_poly.pdbx_seq_one_letter_code
_entity_poly.pdbx_strand_id
1 'polypeptide(L)'
;MITPYTIAIPQADVDDLKERLARVRWTNELPGVGTDYGVPLEPIKRLVKYWLEDYDWQIWEAKLNSYPQFTTTIDGQNIYFL
;
A
#
# COMPACT_ATOMS: atom_id res chain seq x y z
N MET A 1 -28.91 1.78 3.76
CA MET A 1 -28.84 0.33 4.01
C MET A 1 -27.39 0.02 4.33
N ILE A 2 -27.13 -0.72 5.41
CA ILE A 2 -25.78 -1.15 5.78
C ILE A 2 -25.52 -2.50 5.14
N THR A 3 -24.40 -2.63 4.43
CA THR A 3 -24.02 -3.83 3.68
C THR A 3 -22.66 -4.33 4.17
N PRO A 4 -22.48 -5.64 4.45
CA PRO A 4 -21.18 -6.21 4.76
C PRO A 4 -20.16 -5.93 3.66
N TYR A 5 -18.91 -5.70 4.05
CA TYR A 5 -17.80 -5.44 3.14
C TYR A 5 -16.66 -6.42 3.41
N THR A 6 -15.96 -6.81 2.35
CA THR A 6 -14.76 -7.65 2.41
C THR A 6 -13.75 -7.06 1.45
N ILE A 7 -12.53 -6.81 1.95
CA ILE A 7 -11.41 -6.40 1.12
C ILE A 7 -11.04 -7.58 0.24
N ALA A 8 -11.03 -7.38 -1.08
CA ALA A 8 -10.66 -8.39 -2.06
C ALA A 8 -9.89 -7.71 -3.18
N ILE A 9 -8.56 -7.62 -3.02
CA ILE A 9 -7.67 -7.05 -4.03
C ILE A 9 -7.23 -8.16 -4.99
N PRO A 10 -7.47 -8.02 -6.31
CA PRO A 10 -7.03 -9.00 -7.29
C PRO A 10 -5.51 -9.21 -7.23
N GLN A 11 -5.07 -10.46 -7.39
CA GLN A 11 -3.63 -10.78 -7.45
C GLN A 11 -2.90 -9.99 -8.54
N ALA A 12 -3.58 -9.69 -9.66
CA ALA A 12 -3.04 -8.88 -10.74
C ALA A 12 -2.64 -7.46 -10.30
N ASP A 13 -3.33 -6.86 -9.32
CA ASP A 13 -3.00 -5.52 -8.82
C ASP A 13 -1.74 -5.58 -7.94
N VAL A 14 -1.56 -6.65 -7.17
CA VAL A 14 -0.35 -6.90 -6.38
C VAL A 14 0.84 -7.18 -7.28
N ASP A 15 0.63 -7.92 -8.37
CA ASP A 15 1.67 -8.23 -9.36
C ASP A 15 2.07 -6.96 -10.12
N ASP A 16 1.12 -6.13 -10.56
CA ASP A 16 1.40 -4.83 -11.18
C ASP A 16 2.21 -3.91 -10.26
N LEU A 17 1.87 -3.87 -8.96
CA LEU A 17 2.66 -3.13 -7.96
C LEU A 17 4.11 -3.63 -7.93
N LYS A 18 4.33 -4.94 -7.85
CA LYS A 18 5.68 -5.53 -7.83
C LYS A 18 6.45 -5.21 -9.10
N GLU A 19 5.82 -5.29 -10.27
CA GLU A 19 6.45 -4.93 -11.54
C GLU A 19 6.86 -3.45 -11.61
N ARG A 20 6.06 -2.54 -11.05
CA ARG A 20 6.40 -1.11 -10.99
C ARG A 20 7.57 -0.86 -10.07
N LEU A 21 7.58 -1.48 -8.89
CA LEU A 21 8.66 -1.37 -7.91
C LEU A 21 9.98 -1.93 -8.44
N ALA A 22 9.95 -3.01 -9.21
CA ALA A 22 11.13 -3.59 -9.85
C ALA A 22 11.72 -2.69 -10.95
N ARG A 23 10.91 -1.79 -11.52
CA ARG A 23 11.30 -0.88 -12.61
C ARG A 23 11.60 0.55 -12.16
N VAL A 24 11.77 0.78 -10.86
CA VAL A 24 12.04 2.12 -10.32
C VAL A 24 13.32 2.69 -10.92
N ARG A 25 13.21 3.90 -11.48
CA ARG A 25 14.35 4.71 -11.92
C ARG A 25 14.78 5.63 -10.79
N TRP A 26 15.86 5.26 -10.10
CA TRP A 26 16.41 6.03 -8.99
C TRP A 26 17.04 7.35 -9.43
N THR A 27 16.85 8.41 -8.64
CA THR A 27 17.52 9.70 -8.81
C THR A 27 18.80 9.75 -7.99
N ASN A 28 19.73 10.63 -8.37
CA ASN A 28 20.90 10.92 -7.55
C ASN A 28 20.53 11.75 -6.32
N GLU A 29 21.34 11.63 -5.26
CA GLU A 29 21.17 12.36 -4.01
C GLU A 29 22.45 13.14 -3.68
N LEU A 30 22.31 14.32 -3.06
CA LEU A 30 23.45 15.10 -2.60
C LEU A 30 24.01 14.50 -1.30
N PRO A 31 25.34 14.29 -1.19
CA PRO A 31 25.92 13.73 0.01
C PRO A 31 25.83 14.72 1.18
N GLY A 32 25.49 14.22 2.37
CA GLY A 32 25.56 14.97 3.62
C GLY A 32 24.40 15.96 3.88
N VAL A 33 23.36 15.98 3.04
CA VAL A 33 22.22 16.91 3.19
C VAL A 33 21.09 16.38 4.10
N GLY A 34 21.23 15.15 4.60
CA GLY A 34 20.23 14.53 5.48
C GLY A 34 18.82 14.57 4.86
N THR A 35 17.87 15.17 5.59
CA THR A 35 16.46 15.31 5.18
C THR A 35 16.12 16.70 4.64
N ASP A 36 17.10 17.58 4.45
CA ASP A 36 16.87 19.00 4.14
C ASP A 36 16.12 19.22 2.83
N TYR A 37 16.17 18.23 1.92
CA TYR A 37 15.53 18.25 0.60
C TYR A 37 14.48 17.14 0.41
N GLY A 38 14.00 16.56 1.50
CA GLY A 38 12.98 15.50 1.49
C GLY A 38 13.49 14.17 2.03
N VAL A 39 12.79 13.09 1.67
CA VAL A 39 13.13 11.75 2.17
C VAL A 39 14.41 11.26 1.52
N PRO A 40 15.40 10.77 2.30
CA PRO A 40 16.64 10.31 1.72
C PRO A 40 16.45 9.07 0.84
N LEU A 41 17.33 8.87 -0.15
CA LEU A 41 17.21 7.79 -1.12
C LEU A 41 17.32 6.40 -0.50
N GLU A 42 18.26 6.22 0.43
CA GLU A 42 18.56 4.91 1.03
C GLU A 42 17.39 4.30 1.82
N PRO A 43 16.69 5.03 2.71
CA PRO A 43 15.43 4.56 3.30
C PRO A 43 14.38 4.12 2.29
N ILE A 44 14.20 4.85 1.18
CA ILE A 44 13.23 4.48 0.14
C ILE A 44 13.64 3.18 -0.56
N LYS A 45 14.91 3.02 -0.92
CA LYS A 45 15.41 1.76 -1.49
C LYS A 45 15.15 0.57 -0.58
N ARG A 46 15.38 0.72 0.73
CA ARG A 46 15.08 -0.33 1.71
C ARG A 46 13.58 -0.64 1.78
N LEU A 47 12.73 0.38 1.75
CA LEU A 47 11.28 0.19 1.75
C LEU A 47 10.81 -0.54 0.48
N VAL A 48 11.31 -0.14 -0.70
CA VAL A 48 10.99 -0.80 -1.98
C VAL A 48 11.47 -2.25 -1.97
N LYS A 49 12.67 -2.52 -1.44
CA LYS A 49 13.18 -3.89 -1.28
C LYS A 49 12.26 -4.74 -0.41
N TYR A 50 11.87 -4.22 0.76
CA TYR A 50 10.97 -4.91 1.67
C TYR A 50 9.62 -5.21 1.01
N TRP A 51 9.06 -4.26 0.26
CA TRP A 51 7.81 -4.48 -0.47
C TRP A 51 7.90 -5.52 -1.59
N LEU A 52 9.06 -5.63 -2.25
CA LEU A 52 9.30 -6.63 -3.29
C LEU A 52 9.49 -8.04 -2.73
N GLU A 53 10.26 -8.15 -1.64
CA GLU A 53 10.80 -9.44 -1.17
C GLU A 53 10.03 -10.03 0.01
N ASP A 54 9.59 -9.19 0.95
CA ASP A 54 9.17 -9.64 2.27
C ASP A 54 7.71 -9.29 2.61
N TYR A 55 7.11 -8.30 1.93
CA TYR A 55 5.76 -7.85 2.22
C TYR A 55 4.71 -8.75 1.57
N ASP A 56 3.97 -9.49 2.41
CA ASP A 56 2.87 -10.35 1.97
C ASP A 56 1.51 -9.66 2.18
N TRP A 57 0.90 -9.21 1.07
CA TRP A 57 -0.41 -8.59 1.09
C TRP A 57 -1.52 -9.55 1.59
N GLN A 58 -1.44 -10.84 1.29
CA GLN A 58 -2.51 -11.79 1.63
C GLN A 58 -2.64 -11.96 3.15
N ILE A 59 -1.52 -11.91 3.89
CA ILE A 59 -1.52 -11.90 5.36
C ILE A 59 -2.26 -10.68 5.90
N TRP A 60 -2.01 -9.50 5.31
CA TRP A 60 -2.66 -8.27 5.74
C TRP A 60 -4.13 -8.21 5.36
N GLU A 61 -4.49 -8.65 4.15
CA GLU A 61 -5.88 -8.76 3.71
C GLU A 61 -6.69 -9.65 4.65
N ALA A 62 -6.17 -10.84 5.00
CA ALA A 62 -6.80 -11.74 5.96
C ALA A 62 -6.95 -11.09 7.35
N LYS A 63 -5.90 -10.39 7.82
CA LYS A 63 -5.95 -9.69 9.11
C LYS A 63 -6.96 -8.55 9.12
N LEU A 64 -7.02 -7.74 8.07
CA LEU A 64 -7.99 -6.66 7.95
C LEU A 64 -9.42 -7.20 7.87
N ASN A 65 -9.63 -8.28 7.11
CA ASN A 65 -10.90 -8.98 7.02
C ASN A 65 -11.31 -9.76 8.28
N SER A 66 -10.45 -9.85 9.30
CA SER A 66 -10.85 -10.40 10.61
C SER A 66 -11.75 -9.47 11.42
N TYR A 67 -11.79 -8.18 11.06
CA TYR A 67 -12.72 -7.22 11.65
C TYR A 67 -14.04 -7.20 10.86
N PRO A 68 -15.21 -7.11 11.53
CA PRO A 68 -16.45 -6.73 10.87
C PRO A 68 -16.25 -5.42 10.12
N GLN A 69 -16.73 -5.39 8.88
CA GLN A 69 -16.54 -4.28 7.96
C GLN A 69 -17.83 -4.07 7.18
N PHE A 70 -18.16 -2.81 6.93
CA PHE A 70 -19.42 -2.43 6.32
C PHE A 70 -19.27 -1.25 5.39
N THR A 71 -20.25 -1.11 4.50
CA THR A 71 -20.47 0.09 3.70
C THR A 71 -21.92 0.54 3.80
N THR A 72 -22.16 1.85 3.66
CA THR A 72 -23.50 2.43 3.53
C THR A 72 -23.45 3.70 2.69
N THR A 73 -24.58 4.09 2.10
CA THR A 73 -24.70 5.38 1.42
C THR A 73 -25.20 6.47 2.37
N ILE A 74 -24.46 7.58 2.48
CA ILE A 74 -24.83 8.80 3.24
C ILE A 74 -24.67 9.98 2.30
N ASP A 75 -25.72 10.78 2.11
CA ASP A 75 -25.72 11.95 1.21
C ASP A 75 -25.17 11.67 -0.20
N GLY A 76 -25.48 10.48 -0.72
CA GLY A 76 -25.04 10.02 -2.04
C GLY A 76 -23.60 9.47 -2.10
N GLN A 77 -22.87 9.45 -0.99
CA GLN A 77 -21.50 8.93 -0.91
C GLN A 77 -21.46 7.54 -0.29
N ASN A 78 -20.60 6.66 -0.82
CA ASN A 78 -20.35 5.35 -0.23
C ASN A 78 -19.33 5.46 0.91
N ILE A 79 -19.75 5.14 2.14
CA ILE A 79 -18.95 5.28 3.35
C ILE A 79 -18.59 3.90 3.88
N TYR A 80 -17.29 3.64 4.02
CA TYR A 80 -16.74 2.45 4.67
C TYR A 80 -16.54 2.68 6.18
N PHE A 81 -16.83 1.67 7.00
CA PHE A 81 -16.60 1.68 8.44
C PHE A 81 -16.39 0.26 9.02
N LEU A 82 -15.78 0.20 10.21
CA LEU A 82 -15.62 -1.01 11.03
C LEU A 82 -16.77 -1.15 12.03
#